data_AF-A0AAW5TJV1-F1
#
_entry.id   AF-A0AAW5TJV1-F1
#
_cell.length_a   1.000
_cell.length_b   1.000
_cell.length_c   1.000
_cell.angle_alpha   90.00
_cell.angle_beta   90.00
_cell.angle_gamma   90.00
#
_symmetry.space_group_name_H-M   'P 1'
#
loop_
_entity.id
_entity.type
_entity.pdbx_description
1 polymer ?
#
loop_
_entity_poly.entity_id
_entity_poly.type
_entity_poly.pdbx_seq_one_letter_code
_entity_poly.pdbx_strand_id
1 'polypeptide(L)' 'SQIVRAYVPLAEMFGYATVLRSASQGRGTFMMVFDHYEDVPKSVQEEIIKKNKGEA' A
#
# COMPACT_ATOMS: atom_id res chain seq x y z
N SER A 1 23.40 -5.83 -5.97
CA SER A 1 21.95 -5.93 -5.76
C SER A 1 21.68 -5.65 -4.29
N GLN A 2 20.88 -4.63 -3.97
CA GLN A 2 20.45 -4.37 -2.59
C GLN A 2 18.97 -4.73 -2.48
N ILE A 3 18.61 -5.42 -1.41
CA ILE A 3 17.24 -5.84 -1.13
C ILE A 3 16.70 -4.94 -0.04
N VAL A 4 15.67 -4.16 -0.37
CA VAL A 4 14.95 -3.33 0.59
C VAL A 4 13.76 -4.12 1.12
N ARG A 5 13.68 -4.27 2.44
CA ARG A 5 12.54 -4.88 3.13
C ARG A 5 11.77 -3.75 3.82
N ALA A 6 10.48 -3.65 3.54
CA ALA A 6 9.62 -2.64 4.12
C ALA A 6 8.22 -3.22 4.33
N TYR A 7 7.54 -2.72 5.35
CA TYR A 7 6.13 -2.97 5.58
C TYR A 7 5.36 -1.78 5.03
N VAL A 8 4.38 -2.05 4.19
CA VAL A 8 3.55 -1.03 3.55
C VAL A 8 2.10 -1.49 3.61
N PRO A 9 1.15 -0.61 4.00
CA PRO A 9 -0.27 -0.93 3.94
C PRO A 9 -0.67 -1.31 2.51
N LEU A 10 -1.43 -2.40 2.37
CA LEU A 10 -1.85 -2.89 1.05
C LEU A 10 -2.64 -1.82 0.26
N ALA A 11 -3.39 -0.96 0.96
CA ALA A 11 -4.13 0.15 0.36
C ALA A 11 -3.24 1.17 -0.37
N GLU A 12 -1.95 1.28 -0.01
CA GLU A 12 -1.00 2.21 -0.63
C GLU A 12 -0.22 1.58 -1.79
N MET A 13 -0.38 0.27 -2.03
CA MET A 13 0.37 -0.44 -3.08
C MET A 13 -0.28 -0.33 -4.47
N PHE A 14 -1.47 0.26 -4.58
CA PHE A 14 -2.11 0.49 -5.88
C PHE A 14 -1.25 1.42 -6.74
N GLY A 15 -0.84 0.92 -7.92
CA GLY A 15 0.04 1.67 -8.83
C GLY A 15 1.54 1.60 -8.52
N TYR A 16 1.96 0.92 -7.44
CA TYR A 16 3.36 0.83 -7.04
C TYR A 16 4.28 0.26 -8.13
N ALA A 17 3.80 -0.70 -8.94
CA ALA A 17 4.58 -1.26 -10.04
C ALA A 17 5.02 -0.20 -11.08
N THR A 18 4.16 0.78 -11.36
CA THR A 18 4.47 1.88 -12.27
C THR A 18 5.49 2.83 -11.66
N VAL A 19 5.32 3.18 -10.38
CA VAL A 19 6.26 4.04 -9.64
C VAL A 19 7.64 3.40 -9.57
N LEU A 20 7.73 2.11 -9.23
CA LEU A 20 8.99 1.37 -9.17
C LEU A 20 9.68 1.32 -10.54
N ARG A 21 8.93 1.08 -11.61
CA ARG A 21 9.48 1.09 -12.97
C ARG A 21 10.09 2.45 -13.31
N SER A 22 9.37 3.54 -13.04
CA SER A 22 9.87 4.90 -13.31
C SER A 22 11.12 5.22 -12.46
N ALA A 23 11.09 4.93 -11.17
CA ALA A 23 12.19 5.21 -10.24
C ALA A 23 13.46 4.38 -10.51
N SER A 24 13.29 3.13 -10.95
CA SER A 24 14.41 2.20 -11.22
C SER A 24 14.84 2.15 -12.68
N GLN A 25 14.26 3.01 -13.54
CA GLN A 25 14.43 2.93 -15.01
C GLN A 25 14.12 1.52 -15.55
N GLY A 26 13.11 0.86 -14.99
CA GLY A 26 12.65 -0.47 -15.40
C GLY A 26 13.51 -1.65 -14.95
N ARG A 27 14.50 -1.42 -14.08
CA ARG A 27 15.42 -2.48 -13.61
C ARG A 27 15.04 -3.08 -12.25
N GLY A 28 14.15 -2.42 -11.51
CA GLY A 28 13.71 -2.85 -10.18
C GLY A 28 12.62 -3.91 -10.25
N THR A 29 12.72 -4.91 -9.39
CA THR A 29 11.69 -5.92 -9.15
C THR A 29 11.24 -5.85 -7.69
N PHE A 30 10.02 -6.29 -7.42
CA PHE A 30 9.48 -6.34 -6.07
C PHE A 30 8.61 -7.58 -5.87
N MET A 31 8.47 -7.98 -4.62
CA MET A 31 7.59 -9.06 -4.19
C MET A 31 6.82 -8.56 -2.98
N MET A 32 5.52 -8.84 -2.95
CA MET A 32 4.62 -8.46 -1.87
C MET A 32 3.94 -9.73 -1.36
N VAL A 33 4.01 -9.93 -0.04
CA VAL A 33 3.46 -11.08 0.67
C VAL A 33 2.71 -10.53 1.87
N PHE A 34 1.55 -11.11 2.17
CA PHE A 34 0.80 -10.78 3.37
C PHE A 34 1.59 -11.20 4.62
N ASP A 35 1.64 -10.32 5.62
CA ASP A 35 2.37 -10.55 6.87
C ASP A 35 1.40 -10.51 8.08
N HIS A 36 0.75 -9.37 8.34
CA HIS A 36 -0.20 -9.20 9.44
C HIS A 36 -1.24 -8.09 9.17
N TYR A 37 -2.20 -7.97 10.10
CA TYR A 37 -3.14 -6.84 10.17
C TYR A 37 -2.65 -5.82 11.20
N GLU A 38 -2.76 -4.54 10.87
CA GLU A 38 -2.43 -3.42 11.74
C GLU A 38 -3.62 -2.46 11.84
N ASP A 39 -3.74 -1.76 12.97
CA ASP A 39 -4.77 -0.75 13.17
C ASP A 39 -4.56 0.43 12.22
N VAL A 40 -5.61 0.78 11.49
CA VAL A 40 -5.60 1.94 10.60
C VAL A 40 -5.63 3.25 11.40
N PRO A 41 -4.99 4.31 10.92
CA PRO A 41 -5.12 5.64 11.51
C PRO A 41 -6.59 6.07 11.62
N LYS A 42 -6.94 6.78 12.70
CA LYS A 42 -8.33 7.21 12.99
C LYS A 42 -9.00 7.93 11.82
N SER A 43 -8.25 8.77 11.09
CA SER A 43 -8.75 9.48 9.91
C SER A 43 -9.28 8.54 8.82
N VAL A 44 -8.51 7.50 8.50
CA VAL A 44 -8.86 6.48 7.50
C VAL A 44 -9.99 5.58 8.04
N GLN A 45 -9.95 5.26 9.33
CA GLN A 45 -10.99 4.46 9.98
C GLN A 45 -12.37 5.13 9.86
N GLU A 46 -12.46 6.42 10.17
CA GLU A 46 -13.69 7.19 10.07
C GLU A 46 -14.22 7.27 8.64
N GLU A 47 -13.33 7.45 7.66
CA GLU A 47 -13.69 7.46 6.24
C GLU A 47 -14.27 6.12 5.79
N ILE A 48 -13.62 5.01 6.16
CA ILE A 48 -14.11 3.66 5.87
C ILE A 48 -15.47 3.41 6.53
N ILE A 49 -15.64 3.80 7.79
CA ILE A 49 -16.91 3.64 8.51
C ILE A 49 -18.02 4.46 7.85
N LYS A 50 -17.76 5.71 7.48
CA LYS A 50 -18.73 6.57 6.77
C LYS A 50 -19.13 5.98 5.42
N LYS A 51 -18.15 5.57 4.62
CA LYS A 51 -18.36 4.96 3.31
C LYS A 51 -19.20 3.68 3.39
N ASN A 52 -18.98 2.84 4.41
CA ASN A 52 -19.75 1.60 4.60
C ASN A 52 -21.14 1.83 5.20
N LYS A 53 -21.36 2.94 5.92
CA LYS A 53 -22.67 3.29 6.47
C LYS A 53 -23.67 3.85 5.44
N GLY A 54 -23.24 4.08 4.20
CA GLY A 54 -24.13 4.50 3.11
C GLY A 54 -24.53 5.97 3.13
N GLU A 55 -23.82 6.80 3.90
CA GLU A 55 -23.94 8.26 3.82
C GLU A 55 -23.07 8.74 2.65
N ALA A 56 -23.66 8.72 1.45
CA ALA A 56 -23.14 9.39 0.26
C ALA A 56 -23.50 10.88 0.28
#